data_AF-A0A7Y2YD22-F1
#
_entry.id   AF-A0A7Y2YD22-F1
#
_cell.length_a   1.000
_cell.length_b   1.000
_cell.length_c   1.000
_cell.angle_alpha   90.00
_cell.angle_beta   90.00
_cell.angle_gamma   90.00
#
_symmetry.space_group_name_H-M   'P 1'
#
loop_
_entity.id
_entity.type
_entity.pdbx_description
1 polymer ?
#
loop_
_entity_poly.entity_id
_entity_poly.type
_entity_poly.pdbx_seq_one_letter_code
_entity_poly.pdbx_strand_id
1 'polypeptide(L)'
;MRNIFYYLIAMLFALVSCDKDMPETQEIDATLAGEELTKVDLAAKKMKTTVVGTGIAAQDVAAVQNAVDNYNHVTLSGTFDFGSDETTGGVDINRENVIVQGPATILNGAKTVLTPELGSVRYPISIRAPGVEIRKLTLSGEFEAVLIYAQEDGKPVILEENNITASVAGFAASATPGGIKVIDNVTEALFGYLSLFSKGHTELVNNDITAAFDGVYMFDFNHRLDIVGNTFNSIGFTGIWIGAWSVSNQTDPEYGDNAPIRVIDNTFEMASKEFAAGIMIGASDYGINNVLVKGNTLTGEAGYGGLMKQPYGHNNIFIDNDLTGLTTYSPQIWILGGRNSHFKNNTLGMVEPFWLDSWAPAFNDAATLVSPINWHEKDFLNTPDPVHFGNHISNNDYTMTGVTGWSEDPESVGAVLLLDFLQKFDNGFTGEGPFQESFVMENFITENKFPSGTDVCNQVLDLNPGTNQIAGWKACLAKTNKSDKQWVKQRYENFGQIIKEKHQKREKIYKERKNKKM
;
A
#
# COMPACT_ATOMS: atom_id res chain seq x y z
N MET A 1 -23.98 35.52 29.43
CA MET A 1 -23.50 34.79 30.63
C MET A 1 -24.60 33.94 31.28
N ARG A 2 -25.25 33.04 30.52
CA ARG A 2 -26.29 32.11 31.02
C ARG A 2 -26.04 30.64 30.66
N ASN A 3 -24.99 30.34 29.88
CA ASN A 3 -24.64 28.97 29.46
C ASN A 3 -23.45 28.37 30.23
N ILE A 4 -22.86 29.09 31.19
CA ILE A 4 -21.79 28.57 32.06
C ILE A 4 -22.36 27.91 33.33
N PHE A 5 -23.63 28.20 33.69
CA PHE A 5 -24.27 27.65 34.89
C PHE A 5 -24.77 26.20 34.71
N TYR A 6 -25.03 25.75 33.47
CA TYR A 6 -25.47 24.37 33.20
C TYR A 6 -24.32 23.36 33.20
N TYR A 7 -23.10 23.77 32.86
CA TYR A 7 -21.93 22.88 32.88
C TYR A 7 -21.39 22.64 34.30
N LEU A 8 -21.59 23.57 35.23
CA LEU A 8 -21.15 23.44 36.64
C LEU A 8 -22.08 22.54 37.48
N ILE A 9 -23.37 22.42 37.14
CA ILE A 9 -24.31 21.55 37.86
C ILE A 9 -24.20 20.08 37.39
N ALA A 10 -23.79 19.83 36.14
CA ALA A 10 -23.56 18.48 35.63
C ALA A 10 -22.26 17.84 36.18
N MET A 11 -21.24 18.63 36.52
CA MET A 11 -20.00 18.13 37.17
C MET A 11 -20.16 17.87 38.68
N LEU A 12 -21.25 18.34 39.30
CA LEU A 12 -21.50 18.19 40.75
C LEU A 12 -22.28 16.93 41.13
N PHE A 13 -22.67 16.09 40.16
CA PHE A 13 -23.24 14.75 40.40
C PHE A 13 -22.23 13.61 40.30
N ALA A 14 -20.96 13.90 39.99
CA ALA A 14 -19.92 12.88 39.82
C ALA A 14 -19.02 12.67 41.05
N LEU A 15 -19.21 13.41 42.14
CA LEU A 15 -18.36 13.29 43.32
C LEU A 15 -19.20 13.28 44.60
N VAL A 16 -19.06 12.17 45.33
CA VAL A 16 -19.43 11.89 46.73
C VAL A 16 -20.68 11.02 46.94
N SER A 17 -20.38 9.80 47.38
CA SER A 17 -21.13 8.94 48.31
C SER A 17 -22.11 7.92 47.73
N CYS A 18 -21.66 6.68 47.61
CA CYS A 18 -21.99 5.69 48.65
C CYS A 18 -21.05 4.48 48.54
N ASP A 19 -20.12 4.37 49.49
CA ASP A 19 -19.69 3.08 50.02
C ASP A 19 -20.92 2.29 50.44
N LYS A 20 -21.11 1.11 49.83
CA LYS A 20 -21.49 -0.12 50.53
C LYS A 20 -21.46 -1.30 49.57
N ASP A 21 -20.87 -2.38 50.08
CA ASP A 21 -20.82 -3.74 49.59
C ASP A 21 -19.83 -3.97 48.43
N MET A 22 -18.55 -4.10 48.82
CA MET A 22 -17.62 -4.97 48.09
C MET A 22 -18.27 -6.36 47.97
N PRO A 23 -18.44 -6.93 46.77
CA PRO A 23 -18.52 -8.37 46.67
C PRO A 23 -17.12 -8.87 47.02
N GLU A 24 -17.02 -9.71 48.05
CA GLU A 24 -15.82 -10.50 48.31
C GLU A 24 -15.32 -11.08 46.99
N THR A 25 -14.11 -10.70 46.59
CA THR A 25 -13.32 -11.44 45.61
C THR A 25 -13.12 -12.83 46.19
N GLN A 26 -13.98 -13.76 45.78
CA GLN A 26 -13.69 -15.18 45.88
C GLN A 26 -12.55 -15.47 44.89
N GLU A 27 -11.31 -15.51 45.39
CA GLU A 27 -10.27 -16.35 44.79
C GLU A 27 -10.78 -17.78 44.85
N ILE A 28 -11.27 -18.28 43.71
CA ILE A 28 -11.61 -19.70 43.59
C ILE A 28 -10.39 -20.39 43.01
N ASP A 29 -9.64 -21.04 43.90
CA ASP A 29 -8.71 -22.12 43.55
C ASP A 29 -9.49 -23.17 42.74
N ALA A 30 -9.10 -23.37 41.49
CA ALA A 30 -9.74 -24.30 40.59
C ALA A 30 -9.40 -25.75 40.96
N THR A 31 -10.01 -26.25 42.03
CA THR A 31 -10.09 -27.69 42.33
C THR A 31 -11.49 -28.04 42.81
N LEU A 32 -12.32 -28.49 41.87
CA LEU A 32 -13.15 -29.71 41.94
C LEU A 32 -14.39 -29.59 41.03
N ALA A 33 -14.62 -30.65 40.28
CA ALA A 33 -15.76 -30.84 39.41
C ALA A 33 -17.04 -31.12 40.22
N GLY A 34 -18.16 -30.52 39.78
CA GLY A 34 -19.49 -31.07 40.01
C GLY A 34 -20.47 -30.13 40.71
N GLU A 35 -21.03 -29.16 39.97
CA GLU A 35 -22.39 -28.66 40.22
C GLU A 35 -23.05 -28.31 38.88
N GLU A 36 -24.24 -28.88 38.63
CA GLU A 36 -25.05 -28.64 37.43
C GLU A 36 -25.59 -27.20 37.42
N LEU A 37 -24.95 -26.33 36.66
CA LEU A 37 -25.44 -24.97 36.39
C LEU A 37 -26.57 -24.98 35.37
N THR A 38 -27.69 -24.33 35.69
CA THR A 38 -28.84 -24.20 34.79
C THR A 38 -28.53 -23.31 33.57
N LYS A 39 -29.18 -23.57 32.42
CA LYS A 39 -28.95 -22.87 31.13
C LYS A 39 -29.09 -21.34 31.16
N VAL A 40 -29.76 -20.78 32.17
CA VAL A 40 -29.98 -19.33 32.31
C VAL A 40 -28.79 -18.65 33.02
N ASP A 41 -28.16 -19.31 33.99
CA ASP A 41 -26.93 -18.82 34.64
C ASP A 41 -25.70 -18.93 33.73
N LEU A 42 -25.67 -19.92 32.84
CA LEU A 42 -24.60 -20.11 31.85
C LEU A 42 -24.54 -18.99 30.79
N ALA A 43 -25.67 -18.35 30.47
CA ALA A 43 -25.71 -17.26 29.49
C ALA A 43 -25.21 -15.92 30.07
N ALA A 44 -25.35 -15.70 31.38
CA ALA A 44 -24.88 -14.49 32.06
C ALA A 44 -23.43 -14.63 32.60
N LYS A 45 -23.01 -15.82 33.05
CA LYS A 45 -21.66 -16.07 33.61
C LYS A 45 -20.55 -16.25 32.56
N LYS A 46 -20.86 -16.58 31.31
CA LYS A 46 -19.87 -16.79 30.23
C LYS A 46 -19.41 -15.51 29.51
N MET A 47 -19.70 -14.33 30.06
CA MET A 47 -19.30 -13.10 29.36
C MET A 47 -17.80 -12.80 29.50
N LYS A 48 -17.18 -13.05 30.66
CA LYS A 48 -15.82 -12.58 30.93
C LYS A 48 -14.97 -13.59 31.70
N THR A 49 -13.67 -13.63 31.42
CA THR A 49 -12.67 -14.37 32.20
C THR A 49 -11.33 -13.63 32.22
N THR A 50 -10.47 -13.93 33.20
CA THR A 50 -9.08 -13.48 33.23
C THR A 50 -8.16 -14.69 33.25
N VAL A 51 -7.14 -14.69 32.40
CA VAL A 51 -6.07 -15.69 32.38
C VAL A 51 -4.77 -15.00 32.79
N VAL A 52 -4.03 -15.61 33.71
CA VAL A 52 -2.72 -15.11 34.15
C VAL A 52 -1.63 -16.01 33.56
N GLY A 53 -0.68 -15.40 32.86
CA GLY A 53 0.40 -16.11 32.21
C GLY A 53 1.35 -16.77 33.22
N THR A 54 1.71 -18.03 32.95
CA THR A 54 2.62 -18.83 33.76
C THR A 54 4.05 -18.84 33.19
N GLY A 55 4.21 -18.47 31.91
CA GLY A 55 5.46 -18.59 31.16
C GLY A 55 5.78 -20.04 30.75
N ILE A 56 4.83 -20.97 30.90
CA ILE A 56 4.99 -22.38 30.56
C ILE A 56 4.09 -22.70 29.37
N ALA A 57 4.70 -22.95 28.21
CA ALA A 57 3.99 -23.10 26.93
C ALA A 57 2.74 -23.99 26.96
N ALA A 58 2.86 -25.21 27.46
CA ALA A 58 1.74 -26.16 27.49
C ALA A 58 0.57 -25.70 28.39
N GLN A 59 0.85 -24.92 29.44
CA GLN A 59 -0.18 -24.40 30.36
C GLN A 59 -0.83 -23.14 29.79
N ASP A 60 -0.01 -22.22 29.29
CA ASP A 60 -0.45 -20.94 28.75
C ASP A 60 -1.33 -21.12 27.51
N VAL A 61 -0.89 -21.92 26.53
CA VAL A 61 -1.69 -22.19 25.33
C VAL A 61 -3.02 -22.85 25.71
N ALA A 62 -3.00 -23.87 26.57
CA ALA A 62 -4.22 -24.58 26.96
C ALA A 62 -5.21 -23.67 27.71
N ALA A 63 -4.70 -22.80 28.60
CA ALA A 63 -5.51 -21.88 29.37
C ALA A 63 -6.15 -20.80 28.48
N VAL A 64 -5.38 -20.20 27.57
CA VAL A 64 -5.89 -19.17 26.66
C VAL A 64 -6.85 -19.78 25.64
N GLN A 65 -6.53 -20.94 25.06
CA GLN A 65 -7.42 -21.66 24.15
C GLN A 65 -8.77 -21.96 24.80
N ASN A 66 -8.76 -22.52 26.02
CA ASN A 66 -9.99 -22.79 26.76
C ASN A 66 -10.78 -21.51 27.08
N ALA A 67 -10.10 -20.38 27.30
CA ALA A 67 -10.75 -19.11 27.54
C ALA A 67 -11.46 -18.57 26.30
N VAL A 68 -10.80 -18.54 25.13
CA VAL A 68 -11.41 -18.03 23.89
C VAL A 68 -12.56 -18.92 23.39
N ASP A 69 -12.49 -20.22 23.66
CA ASP A 69 -13.55 -21.17 23.31
C ASP A 69 -14.84 -20.97 24.15
N ASN A 70 -14.71 -20.48 25.39
CA ASN A 70 -15.81 -20.46 26.36
C ASN A 70 -16.34 -19.07 26.75
N TYR A 71 -15.57 -18.00 26.53
CA TYR A 71 -15.89 -16.66 27.04
C TYR A 71 -15.82 -15.58 25.97
N ASN A 72 -16.74 -14.60 26.00
CA ASN A 72 -16.80 -13.51 25.02
C ASN A 72 -15.68 -12.47 25.23
N HIS A 73 -15.30 -12.21 26.48
CA HIS A 73 -14.24 -11.28 26.83
C HIS A 73 -13.18 -12.02 27.64
N VAL A 74 -11.96 -12.07 27.12
CA VAL A 74 -10.81 -12.72 27.75
C VAL A 74 -9.80 -11.63 28.07
N THR A 75 -9.58 -11.37 29.37
CA THR A 75 -8.49 -10.51 29.82
C THR A 75 -7.25 -11.36 30.04
N LEU A 76 -6.13 -10.99 29.43
CA LEU A 76 -4.83 -11.59 29.65
C LEU A 76 -4.00 -10.68 30.56
N SER A 77 -3.29 -11.27 31.51
CA SER A 77 -2.39 -10.54 32.42
C SER A 77 -1.08 -11.30 32.60
N GLY A 78 0.03 -10.56 32.58
CA GLY A 78 1.38 -11.12 32.76
C GLY A 78 2.04 -11.56 31.44
N THR A 79 2.98 -12.50 31.55
CA THR A 79 3.76 -13.01 30.42
C THR A 79 3.35 -14.44 30.09
N PHE A 80 3.02 -14.68 28.84
CA PHE A 80 2.67 -15.97 28.27
C PHE A 80 3.80 -16.44 27.36
N ASP A 81 4.11 -17.73 27.40
CA ASP A 81 4.91 -18.38 26.36
C ASP A 81 3.96 -19.25 25.53
N PHE A 82 3.91 -19.09 24.21
CA PHE A 82 3.14 -19.97 23.34
C PHE A 82 4.00 -21.08 22.72
N GLY A 83 5.29 -21.14 23.04
CA GLY A 83 6.20 -22.21 22.64
C GLY A 83 6.57 -22.20 21.15
N SER A 84 7.51 -23.06 20.79
CA SER A 84 8.04 -23.19 19.42
C SER A 84 7.52 -24.44 18.69
N ASP A 85 6.53 -25.14 19.25
CA ASP A 85 5.99 -26.36 18.66
C ASP A 85 5.06 -26.02 17.48
N GLU A 86 5.35 -26.56 16.30
CA GLU A 86 4.60 -26.23 15.08
C GLU A 86 3.17 -26.79 15.05
N THR A 87 2.80 -27.68 15.98
CA THR A 87 1.47 -28.30 16.03
C THR A 87 0.59 -27.65 17.10
N THR A 88 1.18 -27.27 18.22
CA THR A 88 0.47 -26.85 19.43
C THR A 88 0.88 -25.47 19.93
N GLY A 89 1.93 -24.87 19.38
CA GLY A 89 2.50 -23.62 19.89
C GLY A 89 1.78 -22.38 19.39
N GLY A 90 0.49 -22.22 19.75
CA GLY A 90 -0.33 -21.08 19.33
C GLY A 90 -1.82 -21.28 19.60
N VAL A 91 -2.57 -20.19 19.60
CA VAL A 91 -4.01 -20.14 19.93
C VAL A 91 -4.84 -19.84 18.68
N ASP A 92 -5.92 -20.60 18.50
CA ASP A 92 -6.92 -20.37 17.45
C ASP A 92 -8.22 -19.81 18.04
N ILE A 93 -8.66 -18.67 17.54
CA ILE A 93 -9.93 -18.05 17.91
C ILE A 93 -10.96 -18.38 16.83
N ASN A 94 -11.68 -19.47 17.04
CA ASN A 94 -12.68 -20.01 16.09
C ASN A 94 -14.11 -19.52 16.34
N ARG A 95 -14.31 -18.67 17.34
CA ARG A 95 -15.64 -18.22 17.77
C ARG A 95 -15.82 -16.74 17.49
N GLU A 96 -16.98 -16.39 16.95
CA GLU A 96 -17.29 -15.00 16.62
C GLU A 96 -17.35 -14.09 17.86
N ASN A 97 -17.09 -12.80 17.65
CA ASN A 97 -17.30 -11.75 18.66
C ASN A 97 -16.51 -11.97 19.97
N VAL A 98 -15.35 -12.64 19.90
CA VAL A 98 -14.42 -12.79 21.04
C VAL A 98 -13.51 -11.58 21.13
N ILE A 99 -13.40 -11.00 22.32
CA ILE A 99 -12.47 -9.91 22.63
C ILE A 99 -11.36 -10.48 23.51
N VAL A 100 -10.12 -10.43 23.03
CA VAL A 100 -8.91 -10.74 23.81
C VAL A 100 -8.19 -9.43 24.11
N GLN A 101 -8.00 -9.13 25.40
CA GLN A 101 -7.50 -7.84 25.83
C GLN A 101 -6.40 -7.98 26.88
N GLY A 102 -5.33 -7.20 26.75
CA GLY A 102 -4.26 -7.10 27.75
C GLY A 102 -4.54 -6.13 28.91
N PRO A 103 -3.51 -5.76 29.69
CA PRO A 103 -2.09 -5.84 29.32
C PRO A 103 -1.49 -7.23 29.53
N ALA A 104 -0.93 -7.81 28.47
CA ALA A 104 -0.13 -9.03 28.54
C ALA A 104 0.96 -9.04 27.48
N THR A 105 2.03 -9.79 27.75
CA THR A 105 3.09 -10.08 26.79
C THR A 105 2.98 -11.53 26.36
N ILE A 106 2.92 -11.79 25.06
CA ILE A 106 2.94 -13.11 24.46
C ILE A 106 4.29 -13.29 23.77
N LEU A 107 5.04 -14.29 24.22
CA LEU A 107 6.32 -14.69 23.66
C LEU A 107 6.16 -15.94 22.80
N ASN A 108 6.98 -16.05 21.76
CA ASN A 108 7.02 -17.19 20.86
C ASN A 108 5.66 -17.43 20.18
N GLY A 109 5.38 -18.68 19.83
CA GLY A 109 4.25 -19.10 19.00
C GLY A 109 4.73 -19.46 17.60
N ALA A 110 4.62 -20.74 17.26
CA ALA A 110 5.09 -21.28 15.99
C ALA A 110 4.08 -22.22 15.35
N LYS A 111 2.82 -22.25 15.82
CA LYS A 111 1.80 -23.14 15.26
C LYS A 111 1.65 -22.87 13.77
N THR A 112 1.88 -23.90 12.97
CA THR A 112 1.89 -23.82 11.51
C THR A 112 0.50 -24.14 10.97
N VAL A 113 0.04 -23.36 10.00
CA VAL A 113 -1.14 -23.67 9.19
C VAL A 113 -0.86 -23.42 7.72
N LEU A 114 -1.45 -24.26 6.87
CA LEU A 114 -1.48 -24.02 5.43
C LEU A 114 -2.75 -23.25 5.08
N THR A 115 -2.59 -22.06 4.51
CA THR A 115 -3.66 -21.32 3.85
C THR A 115 -3.46 -21.38 2.33
N PRO A 116 -4.52 -21.52 1.52
CA PRO A 116 -4.39 -21.55 0.07
C PRO A 116 -3.69 -20.30 -0.50
N GLU A 117 -3.94 -19.14 0.10
CA GLU A 117 -3.51 -17.84 -0.40
C GLU A 117 -2.13 -17.40 0.11
N LEU A 118 -1.85 -17.57 1.41
CA LEU A 118 -0.57 -17.13 2.02
C LEU A 118 0.45 -18.28 2.11
N GLY A 119 0.06 -19.51 1.79
CA GLY A 119 0.90 -20.68 1.97
C GLY A 119 1.03 -21.08 3.45
N SER A 120 2.23 -21.51 3.84
CA SER A 120 2.52 -21.97 5.21
C SER A 120 2.83 -20.79 6.12
N VAL A 121 1.97 -20.54 7.11
CA VAL A 121 2.06 -19.42 8.06
C VAL A 121 2.26 -19.96 9.47
N ARG A 122 3.11 -19.33 10.27
CA ARG A 122 3.38 -19.68 11.69
C ARG A 122 2.95 -18.54 12.60
N TYR A 123 2.13 -18.83 13.61
CA TYR A 123 1.53 -17.78 14.42
C TYR A 123 1.46 -18.13 15.92
N PRO A 124 1.51 -17.13 16.81
CA PRO A 124 1.00 -17.24 18.17
C PRO A 124 -0.52 -17.11 18.24
N ILE A 125 -1.13 -16.24 17.43
CA ILE A 125 -2.59 -16.01 17.40
C ILE A 125 -3.11 -16.14 15.97
N SER A 126 -4.17 -16.94 15.82
CA SER A 126 -4.91 -17.11 14.58
C SER A 126 -6.39 -16.78 14.83
N ILE A 127 -6.94 -15.89 14.02
CA ILE A 127 -8.33 -15.45 14.07
C ILE A 127 -9.08 -16.10 12.91
N ARG A 128 -10.03 -16.97 13.21
CA ARG A 128 -10.78 -17.78 12.23
C ARG A 128 -12.25 -17.43 12.14
N ALA A 129 -12.73 -16.51 12.96
CA ALA A 129 -14.12 -16.09 13.02
C ALA A 129 -14.27 -14.56 12.96
N PRO A 130 -15.39 -14.05 12.42
CA PRO A 130 -15.64 -12.61 12.32
C PRO A 130 -15.88 -11.95 13.69
N GLY A 131 -15.68 -10.63 13.74
CA GLY A 131 -15.94 -9.81 14.92
C GLY A 131 -14.99 -10.02 16.08
N VAL A 132 -13.90 -10.76 15.90
CA VAL A 132 -12.87 -10.93 16.92
C VAL A 132 -12.08 -9.63 17.10
N GLU A 133 -11.74 -9.32 18.35
CA GLU A 133 -10.96 -8.14 18.69
C GLU A 133 -9.72 -8.53 19.50
N ILE A 134 -8.53 -8.05 19.11
CA ILE A 134 -7.27 -8.20 19.85
C ILE A 134 -6.79 -6.82 20.27
N ARG A 135 -6.68 -6.60 21.58
CA ARG A 135 -6.41 -5.28 22.14
C ARG A 135 -5.28 -5.29 23.16
N LYS A 136 -4.41 -4.29 23.14
CA LYS A 136 -3.47 -4.00 24.25
C LYS A 136 -2.52 -5.15 24.58
N LEU A 137 -2.15 -5.94 23.58
CA LEU A 137 -1.18 -7.02 23.74
C LEU A 137 0.20 -6.59 23.25
N THR A 138 1.23 -7.09 23.91
CA THR A 138 2.59 -7.10 23.36
C THR A 138 2.85 -8.50 22.80
N LEU A 139 3.12 -8.61 21.51
CA LEU A 139 3.45 -9.89 20.85
C LEU A 139 4.89 -9.85 20.35
N SER A 140 5.67 -10.86 20.70
CA SER A 140 7.06 -10.99 20.25
C SER A 140 7.31 -12.42 19.78
N GLY A 141 7.61 -12.61 18.49
CA GLY A 141 7.79 -13.94 17.92
C GLY A 141 8.74 -13.99 16.72
N GLU A 142 9.22 -15.18 16.40
CA GLU A 142 10.15 -15.43 15.29
C GLU A 142 9.47 -15.54 13.92
N PHE A 143 8.14 -15.39 13.80
CA PHE A 143 7.41 -15.59 12.55
C PHE A 143 6.36 -14.50 12.32
N GLU A 144 5.13 -14.84 11.92
CA GLU A 144 4.00 -13.93 11.89
C GLU A 144 3.40 -13.75 13.29
N ALA A 145 3.00 -12.53 13.68
CA ALA A 145 2.43 -12.31 15.01
C ALA A 145 0.91 -12.55 15.07
N VAL A 146 0.15 -12.15 14.06
CA VAL A 146 -1.30 -12.41 14.00
C VAL A 146 -1.70 -12.86 12.60
N LEU A 147 -2.26 -14.07 12.50
CA LEU A 147 -2.93 -14.54 11.29
C LEU A 147 -4.43 -14.24 11.36
N ILE A 148 -4.97 -13.60 10.33
CA ILE A 148 -6.39 -13.32 10.17
C ILE A 148 -6.90 -14.11 8.96
N TYR A 149 -7.73 -15.12 9.24
CA TYR A 149 -8.31 -16.01 8.23
C TYR A 149 -9.77 -16.34 8.59
N ALA A 150 -10.58 -15.28 8.71
CA ALA A 150 -11.99 -15.37 9.09
C ALA A 150 -12.89 -15.40 7.85
N GLN A 151 -13.11 -16.61 7.30
CA GLN A 151 -13.76 -16.84 5.99
C GLN A 151 -15.28 -16.57 5.96
N GLU A 152 -15.90 -16.41 7.13
CA GLU A 152 -17.34 -16.20 7.27
C GLU A 152 -17.68 -14.70 7.24
N ASP A 153 -18.82 -14.35 6.63
CA ASP A 153 -19.36 -12.99 6.65
C ASP A 153 -19.65 -12.57 8.10
N GLY A 154 -19.40 -11.30 8.42
CA GLY A 154 -19.75 -10.79 9.75
C GLY A 154 -19.15 -9.42 10.04
N LYS A 155 -19.00 -9.13 11.33
CA LYS A 155 -18.32 -7.91 11.78
C LYS A 155 -16.83 -7.96 11.42
N PRO A 156 -16.18 -6.81 11.22
CA PRO A 156 -14.75 -6.77 10.98
C PRO A 156 -13.96 -7.29 12.18
N VAL A 157 -12.81 -7.87 11.90
CA VAL A 157 -11.78 -8.13 12.93
C VAL A 157 -11.15 -6.81 13.34
N ILE A 158 -10.93 -6.60 14.63
CA ILE A 158 -10.33 -5.36 15.16
C ILE A 158 -9.01 -5.69 15.88
N LEU A 159 -7.95 -4.99 15.51
CA LEU A 159 -6.64 -5.05 16.14
C LEU A 159 -6.31 -3.64 16.61
N GLU A 160 -6.26 -3.43 17.92
CA GLU A 160 -6.19 -2.07 18.50
C GLU A 160 -5.20 -1.95 19.65
N GLU A 161 -4.35 -0.92 19.62
CA GLU A 161 -3.37 -0.62 20.69
C GLU A 161 -2.41 -1.79 20.99
N ASN A 162 -2.04 -2.62 20.01
CA ASN A 162 -1.06 -3.70 20.20
C ASN A 162 0.37 -3.22 19.90
N ASN A 163 1.36 -3.86 20.55
CA ASN A 163 2.78 -3.69 20.25
C ASN A 163 3.34 -5.01 19.73
N ILE A 164 3.81 -5.05 18.50
CA ILE A 164 4.13 -6.28 17.79
C ILE A 164 5.58 -6.23 17.29
N THR A 165 6.34 -7.27 17.61
CA THR A 165 7.64 -7.54 17.02
C THR A 165 7.61 -8.94 16.40
N ALA A 166 7.83 -9.02 15.09
CA ALA A 166 7.72 -10.23 14.29
C ALA A 166 8.88 -10.32 13.31
N SER A 167 9.28 -11.52 12.87
CA SER A 167 10.36 -11.62 11.86
C SER A 167 9.84 -11.54 10.43
N VAL A 168 8.59 -11.98 10.18
CA VAL A 168 7.98 -12.03 8.86
C VAL A 168 6.90 -10.97 8.74
N ALA A 169 5.71 -11.19 9.32
CA ALA A 169 4.62 -10.23 9.23
C ALA A 169 4.09 -9.86 10.61
N GLY A 170 3.89 -8.55 10.87
CA GLY A 170 3.15 -8.13 12.05
C GLY A 170 1.70 -8.64 11.99
N PHE A 171 1.09 -8.47 10.82
CA PHE A 171 -0.23 -9.00 10.52
C PHE A 171 -0.22 -9.70 9.16
N ALA A 172 -0.73 -10.93 9.11
CA ALA A 172 -0.97 -11.67 7.87
C ALA A 172 -2.47 -11.91 7.71
N ALA A 173 -3.07 -11.48 6.61
CA ALA A 173 -4.51 -11.55 6.41
C ALA A 173 -4.89 -12.18 5.06
N SER A 174 -5.93 -13.01 5.08
CA SER A 174 -6.58 -13.49 3.86
C SER A 174 -8.02 -13.91 4.10
N ALA A 175 -8.83 -13.93 3.03
CA ALA A 175 -10.21 -14.42 3.03
C ALA A 175 -11.06 -13.78 4.15
N THR A 176 -11.10 -12.45 4.22
CA THR A 176 -11.75 -11.69 5.30
C THR A 176 -12.99 -10.90 4.82
N PRO A 177 -14.11 -11.55 4.47
CA PRO A 177 -15.31 -10.85 3.98
C PRO A 177 -15.94 -9.86 4.98
N GLY A 178 -15.78 -10.07 6.29
CA GLY A 178 -16.22 -9.12 7.31
C GLY A 178 -15.39 -7.83 7.40
N GLY A 179 -14.20 -7.80 6.78
CA GLY A 179 -13.26 -6.69 6.84
C GLY A 179 -12.33 -6.73 8.05
N ILE A 180 -11.39 -5.77 8.08
CA ILE A 180 -10.33 -5.69 9.10
C ILE A 180 -10.13 -4.23 9.49
N LYS A 181 -9.92 -3.98 10.78
CA LYS A 181 -9.50 -2.68 11.31
C LYS A 181 -8.24 -2.85 12.13
N VAL A 182 -7.17 -2.15 11.76
CA VAL A 182 -5.89 -2.12 12.48
C VAL A 182 -5.65 -0.67 12.89
N ILE A 183 -5.78 -0.40 14.18
CA ILE A 183 -5.88 0.96 14.73
C ILE A 183 -4.88 1.15 15.87
N ASP A 184 -4.09 2.22 15.83
CA ASP A 184 -3.19 2.63 16.92
C ASP A 184 -2.21 1.51 17.37
N ASN A 185 -1.77 0.63 16.45
CA ASN A 185 -0.77 -0.40 16.76
C ASN A 185 0.65 0.11 16.49
N VAL A 186 1.61 -0.47 17.21
CA VAL A 186 3.05 -0.35 16.92
C VAL A 186 3.53 -1.70 16.41
N THR A 187 4.14 -1.73 15.24
CA THR A 187 4.59 -2.96 14.58
C THR A 187 6.03 -2.83 14.08
N GLU A 188 6.86 -3.82 14.40
CA GLU A 188 8.20 -4.01 13.84
C GLU A 188 8.28 -5.40 13.19
N ALA A 189 8.46 -5.45 11.86
CA ALA A 189 8.49 -6.71 11.10
C ALA A 189 9.24 -6.61 9.76
N LEU A 190 9.34 -7.71 9.00
CA LEU A 190 9.75 -7.63 7.57
C LEU A 190 8.62 -7.00 6.73
N PHE A 191 7.39 -7.44 6.98
CA PHE A 191 6.15 -6.90 6.45
C PHE A 191 5.32 -6.33 7.61
N GLY A 192 5.04 -5.02 7.63
CA GLY A 192 4.17 -4.45 8.66
C GLY A 192 2.76 -5.06 8.61
N TYR A 193 2.17 -5.02 7.42
CA TYR A 193 0.88 -5.64 7.10
C TYR A 193 0.95 -6.35 5.75
N LEU A 194 0.72 -7.66 5.76
CA LEU A 194 0.67 -8.53 4.59
C LEU A 194 -0.76 -9.02 4.39
N SER A 195 -1.38 -8.75 3.23
CA SER A 195 -2.73 -9.22 2.95
C SER A 195 -2.89 -9.66 1.50
N LEU A 196 -3.40 -10.88 1.32
CA LEU A 196 -3.75 -11.44 0.01
C LEU A 196 -5.22 -11.87 0.02
N PHE A 197 -5.98 -11.56 -1.02
CA PHE A 197 -7.38 -12.00 -1.19
C PHE A 197 -8.35 -11.49 -0.09
N SER A 198 -8.16 -10.26 0.40
CA SER A 198 -9.09 -9.63 1.35
C SER A 198 -10.36 -9.14 0.66
N LYS A 199 -11.53 -9.31 1.32
CA LYS A 199 -12.86 -9.13 0.69
C LYS A 199 -13.77 -8.10 1.36
N GLY A 200 -13.64 -7.87 2.66
CA GLY A 200 -14.39 -6.85 3.40
C GLY A 200 -13.59 -5.57 3.63
N HIS A 201 -14.29 -4.45 3.86
CA HIS A 201 -13.66 -3.14 4.07
C HIS A 201 -12.49 -3.22 5.08
N THR A 202 -11.31 -2.81 4.62
CA THR A 202 -10.08 -2.79 5.42
C THR A 202 -9.69 -1.35 5.78
N GLU A 203 -9.36 -1.12 7.06
CA GLU A 203 -8.90 0.15 7.61
C GLU A 203 -7.57 -0.04 8.35
N LEU A 204 -6.53 0.68 7.96
CA LEU A 204 -5.26 0.81 8.68
C LEU A 204 -5.13 2.27 9.12
N VAL A 205 -5.31 2.56 10.41
CA VAL A 205 -5.42 3.92 10.92
C VAL A 205 -4.46 4.18 12.06
N ASN A 206 -3.68 5.26 11.96
CA ASN A 206 -2.80 5.74 13.05
C ASN A 206 -1.81 4.70 13.61
N ASN A 207 -1.37 3.75 12.79
CA ASN A 207 -0.36 2.78 13.21
C ASN A 207 1.05 3.36 13.05
N ASP A 208 1.96 2.91 13.91
CA ASP A 208 3.40 3.09 13.76
C ASP A 208 3.99 1.77 13.24
N ILE A 209 4.52 1.79 12.01
CA ILE A 209 4.98 0.61 11.29
C ILE A 209 6.46 0.79 10.96
N THR A 210 7.30 0.01 11.60
CA THR A 210 8.70 -0.20 11.21
C THR A 210 8.79 -1.49 10.39
N ALA A 211 9.23 -1.40 9.14
CA ALA A 211 9.29 -2.56 8.25
C ALA A 211 10.62 -2.69 7.52
N ALA A 212 11.28 -3.85 7.65
CA ALA A 212 12.54 -4.11 6.97
C ALA A 212 12.39 -4.32 5.45
N PHE A 213 11.19 -4.60 4.95
CA PHE A 213 10.88 -4.72 3.53
C PHE A 213 9.68 -3.84 3.16
N ASP A 214 8.45 -4.31 3.32
CA ASP A 214 7.25 -3.53 2.98
C ASP A 214 6.44 -3.11 4.21
N GLY A 215 6.07 -1.83 4.27
CA GLY A 215 5.16 -1.34 5.32
C GLY A 215 3.78 -1.98 5.21
N VAL A 216 3.16 -1.83 4.05
CA VAL A 216 1.90 -2.49 3.67
C VAL A 216 2.04 -3.16 2.32
N TYR A 217 1.80 -4.46 2.26
CA TYR A 217 1.76 -5.26 1.04
C TYR A 217 0.37 -5.88 0.88
N MET A 218 -0.41 -5.41 -0.11
CA MET A 218 -1.78 -5.85 -0.33
C MET A 218 -2.06 -6.23 -1.77
N PHE A 219 -2.49 -7.48 -1.98
CA PHE A 219 -2.85 -7.99 -3.30
C PHE A 219 -4.21 -8.71 -3.30
N ASP A 220 -4.79 -8.85 -4.49
CA ASP A 220 -6.02 -9.63 -4.72
C ASP A 220 -7.28 -9.14 -3.98
N PHE A 221 -7.46 -7.83 -3.78
CA PHE A 221 -8.62 -7.29 -3.07
C PHE A 221 -9.59 -6.56 -4.00
N ASN A 222 -10.88 -6.56 -3.65
CA ASN A 222 -11.95 -5.92 -4.44
C ASN A 222 -12.89 -5.04 -3.60
N HIS A 223 -12.40 -4.58 -2.46
CA HIS A 223 -13.15 -3.89 -1.42
C HIS A 223 -12.65 -2.46 -1.18
N ARG A 224 -13.39 -1.69 -0.38
CA ARG A 224 -12.90 -0.40 0.12
C ARG A 224 -11.66 -0.61 1.00
N LEU A 225 -10.64 0.22 0.80
CA LEU A 225 -9.40 0.21 1.58
C LEU A 225 -9.05 1.64 2.01
N ASP A 226 -8.82 1.81 3.31
CA ASP A 226 -8.42 3.08 3.91
C ASP A 226 -7.11 2.91 4.68
N ILE A 227 -6.06 3.61 4.27
CA ILE A 227 -4.76 3.70 4.95
C ILE A 227 -4.54 5.15 5.33
N VAL A 228 -4.79 5.50 6.59
CA VAL A 228 -4.95 6.89 7.03
C VAL A 228 -4.09 7.21 8.25
N GLY A 229 -3.29 8.26 8.20
CA GLY A 229 -2.60 8.79 9.38
C GLY A 229 -1.53 7.87 9.97
N ASN A 230 -1.05 6.87 9.23
CA ASN A 230 -0.01 5.95 9.70
C ASN A 230 1.37 6.60 9.59
N THR A 231 2.27 6.18 10.47
CA THR A 231 3.71 6.52 10.41
C THR A 231 4.47 5.27 10.00
N PHE A 232 5.24 5.36 8.94
CA PHE A 232 6.08 4.30 8.40
C PHE A 232 7.54 4.68 8.64
N ASN A 233 8.24 3.92 9.48
CA ASN A 233 9.59 4.21 9.92
C ASN A 233 10.59 3.22 9.31
N SER A 234 11.74 3.73 8.85
CA SER A 234 12.87 2.92 8.37
C SER A 234 12.49 1.84 7.33
N ILE A 235 11.76 2.21 6.29
CA ILE A 235 11.25 1.25 5.30
C ILE A 235 12.34 0.82 4.31
N GLY A 236 12.60 -0.50 4.20
CA GLY A 236 13.67 -1.06 3.38
C GLY A 236 13.35 -1.25 1.88
N PHE A 237 12.08 -1.46 1.52
CA PHE A 237 11.63 -1.63 0.14
C PHE A 237 10.43 -0.72 -0.17
N THR A 238 9.17 -1.13 0.01
CA THR A 238 8.01 -0.27 -0.29
C THR A 238 7.30 0.24 0.96
N GLY A 239 7.02 1.54 1.03
CA GLY A 239 6.12 2.06 2.09
C GLY A 239 4.76 1.39 2.00
N ILE A 240 4.11 1.50 0.84
CA ILE A 240 2.84 0.84 0.52
C ILE A 240 2.92 0.27 -0.90
N TRP A 241 2.63 -1.02 -1.05
CA TRP A 241 2.39 -1.65 -2.35
C TRP A 241 1.00 -2.29 -2.38
N ILE A 242 0.14 -1.76 -3.25
CA ILE A 242 -1.23 -2.23 -3.43
C ILE A 242 -1.42 -2.67 -4.89
N GLY A 243 -1.66 -3.96 -5.14
CA GLY A 243 -1.93 -4.51 -6.47
C GLY A 243 -3.25 -5.26 -6.54
N ALA A 244 -3.86 -5.36 -7.73
CA ALA A 244 -4.94 -6.31 -7.98
C ALA A 244 -4.31 -7.53 -8.67
N TRP A 245 -4.31 -8.72 -8.07
CA TRP A 245 -3.76 -9.93 -8.71
C TRP A 245 -4.85 -10.87 -9.26
N SER A 246 -6.13 -10.53 -9.02
CA SER A 246 -7.18 -11.53 -9.12
C SER A 246 -7.82 -11.55 -10.49
N VAL A 247 -7.04 -11.75 -11.55
CA VAL A 247 -7.64 -12.03 -12.86
C VAL A 247 -6.80 -12.93 -13.77
N SER A 248 -6.21 -13.98 -13.19
CA SER A 248 -5.50 -15.06 -13.93
C SER A 248 -6.26 -15.68 -15.12
N ASN A 249 -7.57 -15.40 -15.27
CA ASN A 249 -8.41 -15.86 -16.37
C ASN A 249 -9.00 -14.74 -17.25
N GLN A 250 -8.75 -13.46 -16.96
CA GLN A 250 -9.26 -12.35 -17.77
C GLN A 250 -8.13 -11.68 -18.55
N THR A 251 -8.38 -11.52 -19.84
CA THR A 251 -7.46 -10.89 -20.79
C THR A 251 -7.62 -9.37 -20.82
N ASP A 252 -8.47 -8.81 -19.95
CA ASP A 252 -8.73 -7.37 -19.84
C ASP A 252 -8.14 -6.84 -18.53
N PRO A 253 -6.95 -6.21 -18.57
CA PRO A 253 -6.26 -5.71 -17.38
C PRO A 253 -6.91 -4.43 -16.81
N GLU A 254 -7.97 -3.91 -17.44
CA GLU A 254 -8.79 -2.79 -16.93
C GLU A 254 -10.16 -3.26 -16.42
N TYR A 255 -10.36 -4.57 -16.25
CA TYR A 255 -11.67 -5.11 -15.92
C TYR A 255 -12.16 -4.68 -14.54
N GLY A 256 -13.30 -3.98 -14.55
CA GLY A 256 -14.09 -3.66 -13.36
C GLY A 256 -13.50 -2.50 -12.56
N ASP A 257 -14.37 -1.65 -12.01
CA ASP A 257 -13.97 -0.68 -11.02
C ASP A 257 -13.81 -1.38 -9.67
N ASN A 258 -12.64 -1.30 -9.04
CA ASN A 258 -12.55 -1.64 -7.61
C ASN A 258 -13.24 -0.56 -6.78
N ALA A 259 -13.71 -0.97 -5.62
CA ALA A 259 -14.19 -0.05 -4.60
C ALA A 259 -13.08 0.95 -4.19
N PRO A 260 -13.45 2.13 -3.68
CA PRO A 260 -12.50 3.22 -3.47
C PRO A 260 -11.34 2.84 -2.53
N ILE A 261 -10.14 3.27 -2.91
CA ILE A 261 -8.91 3.10 -2.12
C ILE A 261 -8.40 4.47 -1.74
N ARG A 262 -8.05 4.65 -0.47
CA ARG A 262 -7.61 5.93 0.08
C ARG A 262 -6.34 5.75 0.88
N VAL A 263 -5.26 6.42 0.47
CA VAL A 263 -3.98 6.51 1.16
C VAL A 263 -3.79 7.98 1.53
N ILE A 264 -4.12 8.34 2.77
CA ILE A 264 -4.31 9.73 3.18
C ILE A 264 -3.47 10.08 4.41
N ASP A 265 -2.76 11.21 4.34
CA ASP A 265 -2.08 11.83 5.47
C ASP A 265 -1.12 10.89 6.23
N ASN A 266 -0.48 9.94 5.53
CA ASN A 266 0.55 9.08 6.11
C ASN A 266 1.93 9.73 6.03
N THR A 267 2.81 9.40 6.98
CA THR A 267 4.21 9.85 6.99
C THR A 267 5.14 8.67 6.75
N PHE A 268 6.15 8.84 5.91
CA PHE A 268 7.12 7.82 5.55
C PHE A 268 8.56 8.31 5.77
N GLU A 269 9.37 7.48 6.42
CA GLU A 269 10.83 7.57 6.43
C GLU A 269 11.40 6.37 5.65
N MET A 270 11.86 6.63 4.43
CA MET A 270 12.45 5.62 3.55
C MET A 270 13.93 5.44 3.86
N ALA A 271 14.43 4.20 3.87
CA ALA A 271 15.77 3.87 4.33
C ALA A 271 16.65 3.13 3.30
N SER A 272 16.32 3.17 2.00
CA SER A 272 17.02 2.37 0.99
C SER A 272 17.25 3.11 -0.34
N LYS A 273 18.53 3.27 -0.68
CA LYS A 273 18.97 3.91 -1.92
C LYS A 273 18.78 3.05 -3.17
N GLU A 274 18.69 1.73 -3.01
CA GLU A 274 18.84 0.82 -4.14
C GLU A 274 17.49 0.48 -4.77
N PHE A 275 16.53 0.03 -3.96
CA PHE A 275 15.30 -0.57 -4.46
C PHE A 275 14.02 -0.07 -3.78
N ALA A 276 14.08 0.98 -2.97
CA ALA A 276 12.88 1.44 -2.28
C ALA A 276 11.96 2.32 -3.13
N ALA A 277 10.65 2.21 -2.88
CA ALA A 277 9.61 3.06 -3.42
C ALA A 277 8.67 3.53 -2.30
N GLY A 278 8.20 4.78 -2.34
CA GLY A 278 7.29 5.29 -1.31
C GLY A 278 5.91 4.63 -1.36
N ILE A 279 5.10 5.02 -2.34
CA ILE A 279 3.74 4.51 -2.54
C ILE A 279 3.62 3.97 -3.96
N MET A 280 3.33 2.67 -4.08
CA MET A 280 3.17 1.96 -5.34
C MET A 280 1.75 1.42 -5.49
N ILE A 281 1.08 1.84 -6.57
CA ILE A 281 -0.31 1.53 -6.88
C ILE A 281 -0.39 0.75 -8.19
N GLY A 282 -0.79 -0.52 -8.10
CA GLY A 282 -0.99 -1.47 -9.19
C GLY A 282 0.08 -2.57 -9.25
N ALA A 283 0.01 -3.39 -10.30
CA ALA A 283 1.00 -4.42 -10.64
C ALA A 283 1.29 -4.39 -12.14
N SER A 284 2.31 -5.14 -12.60
CA SER A 284 2.77 -5.10 -13.99
C SER A 284 1.77 -5.68 -15.00
N ASP A 285 0.84 -6.51 -14.52
CA ASP A 285 -0.11 -7.30 -15.31
C ASP A 285 -1.58 -6.87 -15.11
N TYR A 286 -1.89 -6.09 -14.07
CA TYR A 286 -3.26 -5.67 -13.77
C TYR A 286 -3.36 -4.25 -13.22
N GLY A 287 -4.41 -3.57 -13.67
CA GLY A 287 -4.76 -2.23 -13.27
C GLY A 287 -5.47 -2.17 -11.94
N ILE A 288 -5.28 -1.04 -11.27
CA ILE A 288 -6.04 -0.65 -10.10
C ILE A 288 -6.69 0.70 -10.39
N ASN A 289 -7.96 0.81 -10.00
CA ASN A 289 -8.83 1.93 -10.32
C ASN A 289 -9.19 2.71 -9.06
N ASN A 290 -9.71 3.93 -9.22
CA ASN A 290 -10.37 4.69 -8.16
C ASN A 290 -9.53 4.84 -6.86
N VAL A 291 -8.22 5.06 -7.01
CA VAL A 291 -7.30 5.30 -5.89
C VAL A 291 -7.13 6.79 -5.64
N LEU A 292 -7.17 7.20 -4.37
CA LEU A 292 -6.78 8.53 -3.91
C LEU A 292 -5.57 8.43 -2.99
N VAL A 293 -4.45 9.00 -3.43
CA VAL A 293 -3.22 9.18 -2.65
C VAL A 293 -3.08 10.67 -2.34
N LYS A 294 -3.30 11.07 -1.09
CA LYS A 294 -3.41 12.49 -0.73
C LYS A 294 -2.70 12.85 0.57
N GLY A 295 -2.01 13.99 0.58
CA GLY A 295 -1.53 14.60 1.83
C GLY A 295 -0.41 13.81 2.52
N ASN A 296 0.18 12.82 1.84
CA ASN A 296 1.23 12.00 2.44
C ASN A 296 2.55 12.75 2.44
N THR A 297 3.36 12.55 3.48
CA THR A 297 4.70 13.11 3.61
C THR A 297 5.73 11.99 3.47
N LEU A 298 6.63 12.08 2.50
CA LEU A 298 7.70 11.10 2.26
C LEU A 298 9.06 11.77 2.49
N THR A 299 9.92 11.10 3.26
CA THR A 299 11.27 11.56 3.61
C THR A 299 12.29 10.44 3.50
N GLY A 300 13.58 10.78 3.59
CA GLY A 300 14.67 9.80 3.57
C GLY A 300 15.17 9.51 2.16
N GLU A 301 15.45 8.24 1.85
CA GLU A 301 16.06 7.83 0.58
C GLU A 301 15.28 6.68 -0.06
N ALA A 302 14.94 6.81 -1.35
CA ALA A 302 14.23 5.80 -2.13
C ALA A 302 14.82 5.62 -3.54
N GLY A 303 15.31 4.41 -3.84
CA GLY A 303 15.95 4.10 -5.13
C GLY A 303 15.05 4.24 -6.36
N TYR A 304 13.83 3.70 -6.31
CA TYR A 304 12.91 3.63 -7.46
C TYR A 304 11.95 4.80 -7.59
N GLY A 305 11.60 5.52 -6.52
CA GLY A 305 10.71 6.68 -6.63
C GLY A 305 9.87 6.97 -5.39
N GLY A 306 9.15 8.09 -5.40
CA GLY A 306 8.25 8.47 -4.31
C GLY A 306 6.83 7.97 -4.55
N LEU A 307 6.24 8.35 -5.69
CA LEU A 307 4.88 8.00 -6.10
C LEU A 307 4.94 7.19 -7.38
N MET A 308 4.41 5.98 -7.36
CA MET A 308 4.46 5.07 -8.48
C MET A 308 3.08 4.55 -8.82
N LYS A 309 2.72 4.70 -10.09
CA LYS A 309 1.54 4.10 -10.67
C LYS A 309 1.96 3.04 -11.68
N GLN A 310 1.73 1.79 -11.35
CA GLN A 310 2.02 0.63 -12.19
C GLN A 310 1.11 0.59 -13.43
N PRO A 311 1.36 -0.27 -14.42
CA PRO A 311 0.56 -0.38 -15.64
C PRO A 311 -0.95 -0.53 -15.40
N TYR A 312 -1.73 -0.18 -16.43
CA TYR A 312 -3.20 -0.33 -16.47
C TYR A 312 -3.98 0.42 -15.38
N GLY A 313 -5.30 0.30 -15.43
CA GLY A 313 -6.22 0.96 -14.51
C GLY A 313 -6.37 2.47 -14.71
N HIS A 314 -7.33 3.06 -14.02
CA HIS A 314 -7.82 4.41 -14.26
C HIS A 314 -8.38 5.13 -13.04
N ASN A 315 -8.57 6.45 -13.17
CA ASN A 315 -9.15 7.32 -12.15
C ASN A 315 -8.35 7.33 -10.83
N ASN A 316 -7.01 7.30 -10.94
CA ASN A 316 -6.11 7.36 -9.80
C ASN A 316 -5.64 8.80 -9.57
N ILE A 317 -5.77 9.33 -8.36
CA ILE A 317 -5.51 10.73 -8.02
C ILE A 317 -4.42 10.79 -6.96
N PHE A 318 -3.30 11.41 -7.29
CA PHE A 318 -2.15 11.70 -6.45
C PHE A 318 -2.08 13.22 -6.23
N ILE A 319 -2.49 13.70 -5.06
CA ILE A 319 -2.69 15.14 -4.83
C ILE A 319 -2.16 15.64 -3.49
N ASP A 320 -1.55 16.81 -3.49
CA ASP A 320 -1.07 17.49 -2.28
C ASP A 320 -0.11 16.63 -1.43
N ASN A 321 0.68 15.72 -2.04
CA ASN A 321 1.71 14.96 -1.31
C ASN A 321 3.00 15.79 -1.20
N ASP A 322 3.69 15.68 -0.06
CA ASP A 322 4.94 16.37 0.23
C ASP A 322 6.10 15.38 0.23
N LEU A 323 6.98 15.49 -0.76
CA LEU A 323 8.19 14.68 -0.91
C LEU A 323 9.44 15.52 -0.63
N THR A 324 9.34 16.73 -0.07
CA THR A 324 10.47 17.67 0.06
C THR A 324 11.66 17.12 0.85
N GLY A 325 11.42 16.19 1.78
CA GLY A 325 12.46 15.51 2.55
C GLY A 325 12.95 14.20 1.92
N LEU A 326 12.42 13.79 0.76
CA LEU A 326 12.79 12.56 0.06
C LEU A 326 13.89 12.84 -0.95
N THR A 327 14.91 11.99 -0.96
CA THR A 327 15.90 11.90 -2.04
C THR A 327 15.64 10.64 -2.85
N THR A 328 15.51 10.77 -4.16
CA THR A 328 15.40 9.61 -5.06
C THR A 328 16.55 9.53 -6.04
N TYR A 329 16.77 8.32 -6.54
CA TYR A 329 17.83 7.99 -7.50
C TYR A 329 17.26 7.68 -8.90
N SER A 330 16.00 8.04 -9.08
CA SER A 330 15.19 7.84 -10.27
C SER A 330 13.99 8.79 -10.19
N PRO A 331 13.11 8.85 -11.20
CA PRO A 331 11.94 9.72 -11.19
C PRO A 331 11.11 9.59 -9.89
N GLN A 332 10.78 10.72 -9.28
CA GLN A 332 9.93 10.71 -8.09
C GLN A 332 8.50 10.32 -8.40
N ILE A 333 8.02 10.64 -9.61
CA ILE A 333 6.72 10.21 -10.10
C ILE A 333 6.92 9.27 -11.28
N TRP A 334 6.59 7.99 -11.08
CA TRP A 334 6.48 7.02 -12.16
C TRP A 334 5.04 6.81 -12.57
N ILE A 335 4.79 6.86 -13.87
CA ILE A 335 3.50 6.49 -14.47
C ILE A 335 3.79 5.43 -15.51
N LEU A 336 3.63 4.16 -15.15
CA LEU A 336 4.01 3.00 -15.96
C LEU A 336 2.89 2.51 -16.90
N GLY A 337 1.76 3.22 -16.95
CA GLY A 337 0.68 3.01 -17.92
C GLY A 337 -0.62 3.66 -17.47
N GLY A 338 -1.72 3.23 -18.10
CA GLY A 338 -3.13 3.45 -17.76
C GLY A 338 -3.64 4.89 -17.85
N ARG A 339 -4.88 5.12 -17.38
CA ARG A 339 -5.72 6.20 -17.91
C ARG A 339 -6.26 7.15 -16.84
N ASN A 340 -6.61 8.37 -17.23
CA ASN A 340 -7.32 9.34 -16.39
C ASN A 340 -6.71 9.51 -14.98
N SER A 341 -5.40 9.36 -14.86
CA SER A 341 -4.70 9.52 -13.59
C SER A 341 -4.28 10.98 -13.41
N HIS A 342 -4.38 11.51 -12.20
CA HIS A 342 -4.11 12.91 -11.90
C HIS A 342 -2.98 13.03 -10.88
N PHE A 343 -1.91 13.75 -11.24
CA PHE A 343 -0.79 14.08 -10.36
C PHE A 343 -0.76 15.60 -10.19
N LYS A 344 -1.26 16.10 -9.05
CA LYS A 344 -1.54 17.53 -8.87
C LYS A 344 -1.00 18.07 -7.55
N ASN A 345 -0.44 19.28 -7.57
CA ASN A 345 -0.02 20.00 -6.36
C ASN A 345 0.94 19.21 -5.45
N ASN A 346 1.65 18.20 -5.95
CA ASN A 346 2.65 17.50 -5.16
C ASN A 346 3.91 18.37 -5.08
N THR A 347 4.57 18.40 -3.92
CA THR A 347 5.85 19.09 -3.75
C THR A 347 6.94 18.03 -3.79
N LEU A 348 7.88 18.14 -4.73
CA LEU A 348 8.90 17.12 -4.98
C LEU A 348 10.22 17.44 -4.26
N GLY A 349 10.87 16.41 -3.71
CA GLY A 349 12.18 16.50 -3.05
C GLY A 349 13.34 16.32 -4.01
N MET A 350 14.51 15.96 -3.50
CA MET A 350 15.75 15.85 -4.28
C MET A 350 15.75 14.64 -5.24
N VAL A 351 16.29 14.82 -6.46
CA VAL A 351 16.61 13.72 -7.38
C VAL A 351 18.10 13.74 -7.70
N GLU A 352 18.79 12.66 -7.35
CA GLU A 352 20.22 12.46 -7.63
C GLU A 352 20.42 11.45 -8.77
N PRO A 353 21.45 11.62 -9.61
CA PRO A 353 21.82 10.61 -10.61
C PRO A 353 22.21 9.28 -9.95
N PHE A 354 21.87 8.16 -10.58
CA PHE A 354 22.22 6.83 -10.09
C PHE A 354 23.09 6.06 -11.10
N TRP A 355 24.07 5.33 -10.59
CA TRP A 355 25.12 4.67 -11.40
C TRP A 355 24.74 3.25 -11.85
N LEU A 356 23.46 2.95 -12.03
CA LEU A 356 23.04 1.63 -12.54
C LEU A 356 22.99 1.64 -14.08
N ASP A 357 24.11 1.26 -14.70
CA ASP A 357 24.33 1.19 -16.17
C ASP A 357 23.34 0.31 -16.97
N SER A 358 22.34 -0.32 -16.35
CA SER A 358 21.62 -1.47 -16.93
C SER A 358 20.10 -1.36 -17.06
N TRP A 359 19.47 -0.34 -16.49
CA TRP A 359 18.00 -0.23 -16.48
C TRP A 359 17.56 1.07 -17.15
N ALA A 360 17.03 0.99 -18.38
CA ALA A 360 16.35 2.07 -19.13
C ALA A 360 17.08 3.44 -19.30
N PRO A 361 16.84 4.17 -20.41
CA PRO A 361 17.39 5.52 -20.59
C PRO A 361 17.05 6.51 -19.45
N ALA A 362 15.93 6.27 -18.74
CA ALA A 362 15.47 7.10 -17.63
C ALA A 362 16.39 7.09 -16.38
N PHE A 363 17.29 6.10 -16.25
CA PHE A 363 18.27 6.03 -15.17
C PHE A 363 19.66 6.50 -15.61
N ASN A 364 19.97 6.42 -16.92
CA ASN A 364 21.29 6.75 -17.47
C ASN A 364 21.42 8.20 -17.94
N ASP A 365 20.32 8.81 -18.39
CA ASP A 365 20.31 10.19 -18.90
C ASP A 365 19.42 11.06 -18.02
N ALA A 366 19.99 12.13 -17.48
CA ALA A 366 19.28 13.27 -16.91
C ALA A 366 18.49 13.03 -15.60
N ALA A 367 18.44 14.04 -14.72
CA ALA A 367 17.59 14.04 -13.54
C ALA A 367 16.11 14.15 -13.95
N THR A 368 15.52 13.03 -14.36
CA THR A 368 14.11 12.93 -14.74
C THR A 368 13.26 13.00 -13.47
N LEU A 369 12.36 13.97 -13.39
CA LEU A 369 11.53 14.20 -12.20
C LEU A 369 10.20 13.42 -12.24
N VAL A 370 9.61 13.31 -13.42
CA VAL A 370 8.34 12.61 -13.68
C VAL A 370 8.52 11.81 -14.96
N SER A 371 8.26 10.50 -14.93
CA SER A 371 8.43 9.60 -16.07
C SER A 371 7.14 8.83 -16.36
N PRO A 372 6.28 9.31 -17.27
CA PRO A 372 5.34 8.45 -17.95
C PRO A 372 6.10 7.49 -18.87
N ILE A 373 5.70 6.22 -18.92
CA ILE A 373 6.24 5.21 -19.84
C ILE A 373 5.21 4.09 -19.97
N ASN A 374 4.88 3.64 -21.19
CA ASN A 374 4.04 2.45 -21.29
C ASN A 374 4.94 1.25 -20.97
N TRP A 375 4.85 0.72 -19.76
CA TRP A 375 5.67 -0.41 -19.33
C TRP A 375 4.87 -1.69 -19.49
N HIS A 376 5.33 -2.60 -20.36
CA HIS A 376 4.70 -3.90 -20.50
C HIS A 376 5.71 -4.99 -20.13
N GLU A 377 5.47 -5.64 -19.00
CA GLU A 377 6.13 -6.90 -18.71
C GLU A 377 5.43 -7.98 -19.55
N LYS A 378 6.17 -8.70 -20.40
CA LYS A 378 5.58 -9.73 -21.25
C LYS A 378 5.15 -10.90 -20.38
N ASP A 379 3.93 -10.84 -19.86
CA ASP A 379 3.36 -11.94 -19.11
C ASP A 379 3.02 -13.12 -20.04
N PHE A 380 2.88 -14.31 -19.44
CA PHE A 380 2.36 -15.49 -20.16
C PHE A 380 0.86 -15.35 -20.49
N LEU A 381 0.22 -14.23 -20.12
CA LEU A 381 -1.22 -14.00 -20.16
C LEU A 381 -1.67 -13.29 -21.45
N ASN A 382 -0.73 -12.82 -22.28
CA ASN A 382 -1.01 -12.01 -23.48
C ASN A 382 -1.81 -10.74 -23.14
N THR A 383 -1.50 -10.08 -22.02
CA THR A 383 -2.14 -8.80 -21.70
C THR A 383 -1.88 -7.79 -22.83
N PRO A 384 -2.88 -6.96 -23.17
CA PRO A 384 -2.71 -5.93 -24.19
C PRO A 384 -1.68 -4.90 -23.71
N ASP A 385 -0.95 -4.27 -24.63
CA ASP A 385 0.00 -3.21 -24.26
C ASP A 385 -0.70 -2.13 -23.40
N PRO A 386 -0.13 -1.72 -22.26
CA PRO A 386 -0.69 -0.65 -21.45
C PRO A 386 -0.67 0.66 -22.23
N VAL A 387 -1.69 1.47 -22.00
CA VAL A 387 -1.88 2.73 -22.70
C VAL A 387 -2.01 3.86 -21.69
N HIS A 388 -1.09 4.82 -21.76
CA HIS A 388 -1.24 6.16 -21.19
C HIS A 388 -2.32 6.91 -21.92
N PHE A 389 -3.37 7.36 -21.21
CA PHE A 389 -4.40 8.18 -21.86
C PHE A 389 -5.12 9.08 -20.88
N GLY A 390 -5.20 10.37 -21.19
CA GLY A 390 -5.92 11.34 -20.38
C GLY A 390 -5.31 11.53 -19.00
N ASN A 391 -4.02 11.24 -18.80
CA ASN A 391 -3.38 11.52 -17.52
C ASN A 391 -3.10 13.03 -17.41
N HIS A 392 -3.26 13.60 -16.23
CA HIS A 392 -3.06 15.03 -15.96
C HIS A 392 -1.93 15.23 -14.97
N ILE A 393 -0.91 15.97 -15.36
CA ILE A 393 0.22 16.34 -14.52
C ILE A 393 0.18 17.87 -14.40
N SER A 394 -0.14 18.42 -13.23
CA SER A 394 -0.36 19.86 -13.11
C SER A 394 -0.08 20.47 -11.74
N ASN A 395 0.50 21.67 -11.73
CA ASN A 395 0.80 22.47 -10.54
C ASN A 395 1.67 21.75 -9.50
N ASN A 396 2.47 20.76 -9.88
CA ASN A 396 3.45 20.17 -8.99
C ASN A 396 4.60 21.19 -8.77
N ASP A 397 5.20 21.15 -7.59
CA ASP A 397 6.26 22.06 -7.16
C ASP A 397 7.61 21.35 -7.21
N TYR A 398 8.44 21.75 -8.16
CA TYR A 398 9.75 21.16 -8.42
C TYR A 398 10.89 21.96 -7.79
N THR A 399 10.59 23.00 -7.00
CA THR A 399 11.58 23.99 -6.53
C THR A 399 12.68 23.40 -5.63
N MET A 400 12.38 22.29 -4.95
CA MET A 400 13.26 21.62 -3.99
C MET A 400 14.02 20.43 -4.59
N THR A 401 13.96 20.24 -5.91
CA THR A 401 14.44 19.00 -6.53
C THR A 401 15.94 18.79 -6.55
N GLY A 402 16.73 19.76 -6.12
CA GLY A 402 18.19 19.66 -6.08
C GLY A 402 18.86 19.51 -7.45
N VAL A 403 18.07 19.25 -8.50
CA VAL A 403 18.46 19.33 -9.90
C VAL A 403 18.99 20.73 -10.11
N THR A 404 20.32 20.83 -10.11
CA THR A 404 20.98 22.11 -10.24
C THR A 404 20.42 22.74 -11.49
N GLY A 405 20.00 24.00 -11.33
CA GLY A 405 20.16 24.90 -12.44
C GLY A 405 21.64 24.86 -12.83
N TRP A 406 21.99 23.97 -13.75
CA TRP A 406 23.11 24.11 -14.65
C TRP A 406 24.48 23.94 -13.98
N SER A 407 25.08 22.77 -14.11
CA SER A 407 26.54 22.76 -14.19
C SER A 407 26.94 23.47 -15.49
N GLU A 408 28.15 24.04 -15.53
CA GLU A 408 28.76 24.47 -16.81
C GLU A 408 29.06 23.29 -17.74
N ASP A 409 28.76 22.06 -17.29
CA ASP A 409 28.88 20.84 -18.06
C ASP A 409 27.70 20.73 -19.04
N PRO A 410 27.94 20.86 -20.36
CA PRO A 410 26.91 20.77 -21.38
C PRO A 410 26.26 19.37 -21.47
N GLU A 411 26.78 18.37 -20.75
CA GLU A 411 26.27 16.99 -20.72
C GLU A 411 25.24 16.74 -19.59
N SER A 412 25.08 17.66 -18.63
CA SER A 412 24.11 17.51 -17.54
C SER A 412 22.73 18.04 -17.93
N VAL A 413 21.73 17.15 -17.95
CA VAL A 413 20.33 17.47 -18.29
C VAL A 413 19.46 17.34 -17.03
N GLY A 414 18.71 18.37 -16.69
CA GLY A 414 17.67 18.33 -15.65
C GLY A 414 16.31 18.66 -16.28
N ALA A 415 15.35 17.73 -16.25
CA ALA A 415 14.12 17.86 -17.02
C ALA A 415 12.92 17.20 -16.33
N VAL A 416 11.72 17.79 -16.52
CA VAL A 416 10.49 17.00 -16.54
C VAL A 416 10.47 16.30 -17.90
N LEU A 417 10.98 15.07 -17.91
CA LEU A 417 11.11 14.25 -19.12
C LEU A 417 9.87 13.39 -19.29
N LEU A 418 8.98 13.79 -20.18
CA LEU A 418 7.78 13.01 -20.47
C LEU A 418 8.13 12.06 -21.59
N LEU A 419 8.57 10.88 -21.20
CA LEU A 419 8.85 9.79 -22.12
C LEU A 419 7.52 9.23 -22.64
N ASP A 420 7.36 9.14 -23.95
CA ASP A 420 6.17 8.54 -24.54
C ASP A 420 6.62 7.44 -25.52
N PHE A 421 7.13 6.36 -24.91
CA PHE A 421 7.44 5.13 -25.60
C PHE A 421 6.90 3.93 -24.81
N LEU A 422 6.66 2.84 -25.54
CA LEU A 422 6.33 1.53 -25.02
C LEU A 422 7.62 0.75 -24.83
N GLN A 423 7.95 0.43 -23.58
CA GLN A 423 9.06 -0.45 -23.25
C GLN A 423 8.52 -1.87 -23.04
N LYS A 424 9.00 -2.80 -23.88
CA LYS A 424 8.68 -4.23 -23.77
C LYS A 424 9.90 -5.04 -23.40
N PHE A 425 9.74 -5.94 -22.45
CA PHE A 425 10.77 -6.90 -22.05
C PHE A 425 10.46 -8.26 -22.69
N ASP A 426 11.44 -8.91 -23.33
CA ASP A 426 11.24 -10.27 -23.83
C ASP A 426 11.44 -11.30 -22.71
N ASN A 427 10.71 -12.40 -22.77
CA ASN A 427 10.76 -13.45 -21.77
C ASN A 427 12.05 -14.26 -21.91
N GLY A 428 13.02 -13.84 -21.11
CA GLY A 428 14.36 -14.36 -21.10
C GLY A 428 15.29 -13.16 -21.19
N PHE A 429 16.08 -12.96 -20.14
CA PHE A 429 17.32 -12.18 -20.17
C PHE A 429 18.29 -12.77 -21.23
N THR A 430 17.90 -12.83 -22.50
CA THR A 430 18.69 -13.38 -23.62
C THR A 430 19.70 -12.37 -24.14
N GLY A 431 19.85 -11.21 -23.48
CA GLY A 431 20.82 -10.18 -23.83
C GLY A 431 20.38 -9.24 -24.94
N GLU A 432 19.20 -9.45 -25.53
CA GLU A 432 18.53 -8.45 -26.37
C GLU A 432 17.72 -7.54 -25.44
N GLY A 433 18.20 -6.31 -25.23
CA GLY A 433 17.57 -5.34 -24.34
C GLY A 433 16.11 -5.04 -24.69
N PRO A 434 15.37 -4.33 -23.82
CA PRO A 434 13.97 -4.03 -24.06
C PRO A 434 13.79 -3.34 -25.41
N PHE A 435 12.86 -3.83 -26.24
CA PHE A 435 12.56 -3.14 -27.49
C PHE A 435 11.57 -2.00 -27.21
N GLN A 436 11.91 -0.82 -27.69
CA GLN A 436 11.10 0.39 -27.53
C GLN A 436 10.25 0.58 -28.79
N GLU A 437 8.92 0.46 -28.67
CA GLU A 437 8.00 0.88 -29.73
C GLU A 437 7.46 2.26 -29.36
N SER A 438 7.54 3.20 -30.29
CA SER A 438 7.02 4.53 -30.05
C SER A 438 5.51 4.55 -30.12
N PHE A 439 4.91 4.93 -29.01
CA PHE A 439 3.48 4.96 -28.82
C PHE A 439 3.17 6.22 -28.04
N VAL A 440 2.41 7.14 -28.63
CA VAL A 440 2.13 8.45 -28.02
C VAL A 440 0.64 8.69 -28.00
N MET A 441 0.14 9.12 -26.83
CA MET A 441 -1.27 9.35 -26.55
C MET A 441 -1.44 10.62 -25.70
N GLU A 442 -2.65 11.18 -25.68
CA GLU A 442 -2.92 12.50 -25.07
C GLU A 442 -2.75 12.49 -23.54
N ASN A 443 -1.66 13.04 -23.04
CA ASN A 443 -1.49 13.45 -21.64
C ASN A 443 -1.58 14.99 -21.54
N PHE A 444 -2.16 15.48 -20.45
CA PHE A 444 -2.35 16.91 -20.20
C PHE A 444 -1.36 17.41 -19.15
N ILE A 445 -0.60 18.44 -19.51
CA ILE A 445 0.52 18.89 -18.68
C ILE A 445 0.43 20.40 -18.50
N THR A 446 0.42 20.84 -17.26
CA THR A 446 0.27 22.25 -16.90
C THR A 446 1.13 22.54 -15.66
N GLU A 447 2.42 22.73 -15.88
CA GLU A 447 3.41 22.96 -14.82
C GLU A 447 3.98 24.37 -14.86
N ASN A 448 4.17 24.97 -13.69
CA ASN A 448 4.57 26.38 -13.56
C ASN A 448 5.53 26.67 -12.40
N LYS A 449 5.81 25.73 -11.50
CA LYS A 449 6.67 25.93 -10.33
C LYS A 449 7.96 25.13 -10.44
N PHE A 450 9.00 25.79 -10.94
CA PHE A 450 10.33 25.21 -11.11
C PHE A 450 11.37 25.98 -10.29
N PRO A 451 12.56 25.41 -10.02
CA PRO A 451 13.66 26.13 -9.40
C PRO A 451 13.97 27.45 -10.13
N SER A 452 14.40 28.46 -9.38
CA SER A 452 14.75 29.76 -9.96
C SER A 452 15.84 29.63 -11.03
N GLY A 453 15.66 30.33 -12.16
CA GLY A 453 16.57 30.23 -13.32
C GLY A 453 16.19 29.18 -14.36
N THR A 454 15.13 28.40 -14.12
CA THR A 454 14.58 27.46 -15.10
C THR A 454 13.85 28.21 -16.22
N ASP A 455 14.42 28.21 -17.43
CA ASP A 455 13.69 28.61 -18.64
C ASP A 455 12.83 27.43 -19.11
N VAL A 456 11.53 27.46 -18.83
CA VAL A 456 10.59 26.42 -19.29
C VAL A 456 10.33 26.61 -20.78
N CYS A 457 10.81 25.68 -21.59
CA CYS A 457 10.33 25.53 -22.96
C CYS A 457 9.53 24.23 -23.03
N ASN A 458 8.35 24.26 -23.68
CA ASN A 458 7.69 23.02 -24.10
C ASN A 458 8.36 22.59 -25.40
N GLN A 459 9.26 21.61 -25.33
CA GLN A 459 9.79 20.97 -26.51
C GLN A 459 9.15 19.61 -26.70
N VAL A 460 8.99 19.22 -27.95
CA VAL A 460 8.62 17.86 -28.29
C VAL A 460 9.84 17.27 -28.94
N LEU A 461 10.51 16.38 -28.22
CA LEU A 461 11.62 15.60 -28.75
C LEU A 461 11.03 14.42 -29.52
N ASP A 462 11.19 14.44 -30.84
CA ASP A 462 11.05 13.25 -31.69
C ASP A 462 12.32 12.41 -31.47
N LEU A 463 12.41 11.68 -30.35
CA LEU A 463 13.41 10.64 -30.15
C LEU A 463 13.02 9.46 -31.02
N ASN A 464 13.33 9.57 -32.31
CA ASN A 464 12.93 8.65 -33.35
C ASN A 464 13.02 7.18 -32.86
N PRO A 465 11.87 6.48 -32.71
CA PRO A 465 10.57 6.81 -33.31
C PRO A 465 9.49 7.52 -32.44
N GLY A 466 9.81 8.07 -31.25
CA GLY A 466 8.85 8.54 -30.23
C GLY A 466 8.82 10.03 -29.96
N THR A 467 7.62 10.58 -29.70
CA THR A 467 7.39 12.00 -29.38
C THR A 467 7.35 12.21 -27.86
N ASN A 468 8.45 12.62 -27.27
CA ASN A 468 8.57 12.99 -25.86
C ASN A 468 8.23 14.47 -25.68
N GLN A 469 7.49 14.85 -24.64
CA GLN A 469 7.35 16.25 -24.25
C GLN A 469 8.39 16.56 -23.17
N ILE A 470 9.15 17.64 -23.33
CA ILE A 470 10.07 18.15 -22.30
C ILE A 470 9.58 19.52 -21.89
N ALA A 471 9.40 19.72 -20.59
CA ALA A 471 9.31 21.05 -20.01
C ALA A 471 10.68 21.41 -19.41
N GLY A 472 11.52 22.13 -20.17
CA GLY A 472 12.85 22.58 -19.71
C GLY A 472 13.88 22.91 -20.82
N TRP A 473 14.47 24.11 -20.72
CA TRP A 473 15.67 24.71 -21.34
C TRP A 473 15.51 25.92 -22.31
N LYS A 474 16.49 26.83 -22.19
CA LYS A 474 16.78 28.12 -22.87
C LYS A 474 17.27 28.03 -24.34
N ALA A 475 17.39 26.84 -24.93
CA ALA A 475 17.91 26.60 -26.29
C ALA A 475 16.81 26.29 -27.30
N CYS A 476 15.55 26.21 -26.88
CA CYS A 476 14.42 25.93 -27.75
C CYS A 476 14.04 27.12 -28.67
N LEU A 477 14.75 28.24 -28.56
CA LEU A 477 14.59 29.39 -29.45
C LEU A 477 15.88 29.82 -30.14
N ALA A 478 17.04 29.63 -29.50
CA ALA A 478 18.32 30.09 -30.09
C ALA A 478 18.84 29.17 -31.21
N LYS A 479 18.39 27.91 -31.32
CA LYS A 479 18.90 26.95 -32.33
C LYS A 479 17.85 26.22 -33.18
N THR A 480 16.55 26.34 -32.87
CA THR A 480 15.50 25.64 -33.65
C THR A 480 15.07 26.50 -34.83
N ASN A 481 15.25 26.01 -36.06
CA ASN A 481 14.83 26.71 -37.25
C ASN A 481 13.30 26.88 -37.25
N LYS A 482 12.83 27.99 -37.83
CA LYS A 482 11.39 28.34 -37.90
C LYS A 482 10.55 27.26 -38.60
N SER A 483 11.17 26.51 -39.53
CA SER A 483 10.60 25.34 -40.21
C SER A 483 10.26 24.21 -39.23
N ASP A 484 11.16 23.93 -38.29
CA ASP A 484 11.02 22.81 -37.36
C ASP A 484 9.91 23.11 -36.35
N LYS A 485 9.76 24.38 -35.96
CA LYS A 485 8.63 24.85 -35.15
C LYS A 485 7.28 24.71 -35.85
N GLN A 486 7.20 25.07 -37.13
CA GLN A 486 5.97 24.90 -37.91
C GLN A 486 5.66 23.42 -38.15
N TRP A 487 6.68 22.60 -38.39
CA TRP A 487 6.54 21.17 -38.62
C TRP A 487 6.09 20.43 -37.34
N VAL A 488 6.72 20.68 -36.18
CA VAL A 488 6.28 20.13 -34.89
C VAL A 488 4.85 20.58 -34.57
N LYS A 489 4.54 21.88 -34.76
CA LYS A 489 3.18 22.41 -34.54
C LYS A 489 2.13 21.73 -35.43
N GLN A 490 2.39 21.58 -36.72
CA GLN A 490 1.49 20.89 -37.66
C GLN A 490 1.34 19.39 -37.34
N ARG A 491 2.43 18.76 -36.88
CA ARG A 491 2.40 17.35 -36.45
C ARG A 491 1.55 17.19 -35.20
N TYR A 492 1.64 18.11 -34.23
CA TYR A 492 0.79 18.14 -33.03
C TYR A 492 -0.69 18.37 -33.32
N GLU A 493 -1.00 19.36 -34.17
CA GLU A 493 -2.38 19.70 -34.53
C GLU A 493 -3.12 18.50 -35.17
N ASN A 494 -2.40 17.59 -35.83
CA ASN A 494 -2.95 16.39 -36.46
C ASN A 494 -2.60 15.09 -35.71
N PHE A 495 -1.88 15.17 -34.59
CA PHE A 495 -1.30 14.02 -33.90
C PHE A 495 -2.37 13.07 -33.35
N GLY A 496 -3.31 13.62 -32.58
CA GLY A 496 -4.42 12.84 -32.00
C GLY A 496 -5.28 12.15 -33.06
N GLN A 497 -5.46 12.78 -34.22
CA GLN A 497 -6.20 12.20 -35.34
C GLN A 497 -5.46 11.03 -36.00
N ILE A 498 -4.15 11.15 -36.24
CA ILE A 498 -3.33 10.08 -36.83
C ILE A 498 -3.27 8.84 -35.92
N ILE A 499 -3.15 9.05 -34.60
CA ILE A 499 -3.11 7.94 -33.65
C ILE A 499 -4.49 7.28 -33.51
N LYS A 500 -5.58 8.08 -33.48
CA LYS A 500 -6.95 7.57 -33.52
C LYS A 500 -7.19 6.67 -34.74
N GLU A 501 -6.69 7.07 -35.91
CA GLU A 501 -6.77 6.27 -37.14
C GLU A 501 -5.94 4.97 -37.06
N LYS A 502 -4.73 5.02 -36.49
CA LYS A 502 -3.91 3.82 -36.24
C LYS A 502 -4.58 2.86 -35.26
N HIS A 503 -5.14 3.35 -34.16
CA HIS A 503 -5.87 2.54 -33.18
C HIS A 503 -7.12 1.89 -33.82
N GLN A 504 -7.93 2.67 -34.55
CA GLN A 504 -9.09 2.14 -35.28
C GLN A 504 -8.70 1.05 -36.28
N LYS A 505 -7.54 1.19 -36.94
CA LYS A 505 -7.01 0.17 -37.84
C LYS A 505 -6.59 -1.10 -37.09
N ARG A 506 -5.96 -0.98 -35.92
CA ARG A 506 -5.60 -2.13 -35.05
C ARG A 506 -6.84 -2.87 -34.55
N GLU A 507 -7.82 -2.14 -34.03
CA GLU A 507 -9.14 -2.65 -33.61
C GLU A 507 -9.84 -3.44 -34.72
N LYS A 508 -9.81 -2.90 -35.94
CA LYS A 508 -10.38 -3.56 -37.12
C LYS A 508 -9.66 -4.87 -37.44
N ILE A 509 -8.33 -4.87 -37.47
CA ILE A 509 -7.52 -6.06 -37.72
C ILE A 509 -7.75 -7.12 -36.62
N TYR A 510 -7.87 -6.69 -35.36
CA TYR A 510 -8.13 -7.59 -34.24
C TYR A 510 -9.50 -8.26 -34.35
N LYS A 511 -10.55 -7.50 -34.66
CA LYS A 511 -11.91 -8.03 -34.91
C LYS A 511 -11.92 -9.01 -36.10
N GLU A 512 -11.22 -8.68 -37.18
CA GLU A 512 -11.07 -9.55 -38.35
C GLU A 512 -10.34 -10.86 -38.04
N ARG A 513 -9.33 -10.83 -37.17
CA ARG A 513 -8.60 -12.03 -36.73
C ARG A 513 -9.42 -12.90 -35.77
N LYS A 514 -10.17 -12.28 -34.86
CA LYS A 514 -11.08 -12.98 -33.92
C LYS A 514 -12.19 -13.72 -34.67
N ASN A 515 -12.74 -13.10 -35.71
CA ASN A 515 -13.77 -13.71 -36.57
C ASN A 515 -13.26 -14.81 -37.50
N LYS A 516 -11.93 -14.98 -37.65
CA LYS A 516 -11.32 -16.07 -38.43
C LYS A 516 -10.92 -17.28 -37.57
N LYS A 517 -11.00 -17.17 -36.25
CA LYS A 517 -10.68 -18.24 -35.28
C LYS A 517 -11.93 -18.88 -34.65
N MET A 518 -13.12 -18.35 -34.94
CA MET A 518 -14.40 -19.06 -34.84
C MET A 518 -14.72 -19.66 -36.21
#